data_AF-A0A948PQY7-F1
#
_entry.id   AF-A0A948PQY7-F1
#
_cell.length_a   1.000
_cell.length_b   1.000
_cell.length_c   1.000
_cell.angle_alpha   90.00
_cell.angle_beta   90.00
_cell.angle_gamma   90.00
#
_symmetry.space_group_name_H-M   'P 1'
#
loop_
_entity.id
_entity.type
_entity.pdbx_description
1 polymer ?
#
loop_
_entity_poly.entity_id
_entity_poly.type
_entity_poly.pdbx_seq_one_letter_code
_entity_poly.pdbx_strand_id
1 'polypeptide(L)'
;MPILEAETISKAIHLRLEGIEKEEDLYKLREILLRFPGRSPFYLHFGEKVLSVSPNFRVKIQEELISEIEALVGKEKVELDS
;
A
#
# COMPACT_ATOMS: atom_id res chain seq x y z
N MET A 1 31.97 -11.14 -5.47
CA MET A 1 30.53 -11.38 -5.29
C MET A 1 30.13 -10.67 -4.00
N PRO A 2 29.37 -9.58 -4.01
CA PRO A 2 28.77 -9.09 -2.79
C PRO A 2 27.52 -9.92 -2.46
N ILE A 3 27.32 -10.07 -1.16
CA ILE A 3 26.40 -10.97 -0.48
C ILE A 3 24.97 -10.51 -0.79
N LEU A 4 24.12 -11.43 -1.26
CA LEU A 4 22.68 -11.23 -1.32
C LEU A 4 22.22 -11.01 0.12
N GLU A 5 22.07 -9.73 0.50
CA GLU A 5 21.38 -9.35 1.73
C GLU A 5 20.04 -10.08 1.72
N ALA A 6 19.82 -10.88 2.76
CA ALA A 6 18.59 -11.62 2.93
C ALA A 6 17.43 -10.64 2.80
N GLU A 7 16.70 -10.72 1.69
CA GLU A 7 15.41 -10.07 1.50
C GLU A 7 14.54 -10.60 2.63
N THR A 8 14.53 -9.86 3.75
CA THR A 8 13.53 -10.01 4.77
C THR A 8 12.24 -9.73 4.03
N ILE A 9 11.46 -10.77 3.77
CA ILE A 9 10.18 -10.69 3.05
C ILE A 9 9.32 -9.71 3.84
N SER A 10 9.40 -8.44 3.47
CA SER A 10 8.66 -7.38 4.11
C SER A 10 7.33 -7.38 3.41
N LYS A 11 6.30 -7.86 4.11
CA LYS A 11 4.92 -7.83 3.62
C LYS A 11 4.65 -6.50 2.90
N ALA A 12 4.03 -6.54 1.73
CA ALA A 12 3.71 -5.36 0.95
C ALA A 12 2.20 -5.24 0.78
N ILE A 13 1.69 -4.01 0.73
CA ILE A 13 0.30 -3.77 0.35
C ILE A 13 0.28 -3.35 -1.11
N HIS A 14 -0.54 -4.06 -1.89
CA HIS A 14 -0.88 -3.74 -3.26
C HIS A 14 -2.32 -3.25 -3.29
N LEU A 15 -2.52 -2.00 -3.72
CA LEU A 15 -3.84 -1.39 -3.80
C LEU A 15 -4.23 -1.16 -5.25
N ARG A 16 -5.36 -1.69 -5.69
CA ARG A 16 -5.91 -1.41 -7.02
C ARG A 16 -6.74 -0.12 -6.97
N LEU A 17 -6.36 0.86 -7.78
CA LEU A 17 -7.03 2.16 -7.88
C LEU A 17 -8.29 2.12 -8.77
N GLU A 18 -8.65 0.97 -9.32
CA GLU A 18 -9.85 0.79 -10.14
C GLU A 18 -11.10 1.11 -9.30
N GLY A 19 -11.54 2.37 -9.31
CA GLY A 19 -12.66 2.92 -8.54
C GLY A 19 -12.32 3.98 -7.50
N ILE A 20 -11.06 4.45 -7.43
CA ILE A 20 -10.79 5.79 -6.87
C ILE A 20 -10.94 6.80 -8.00
N GLU A 21 -12.14 7.38 -8.11
CA GLU A 21 -12.49 8.32 -9.19
C GLU A 21 -12.36 9.79 -8.75
N LYS A 22 -12.25 10.03 -7.43
CA LYS A 22 -12.23 11.36 -6.83
C LYS A 22 -10.90 11.65 -6.17
N GLU A 23 -10.41 12.87 -6.37
CA GLU A 23 -9.19 13.37 -5.72
C GLU A 23 -9.30 13.31 -4.18
N GLU A 24 -10.49 13.55 -3.64
CA GLU A 24 -10.78 13.49 -2.20
C GLU A 24 -10.47 12.12 -1.59
N ASP A 25 -10.70 11.04 -2.33
CA ASP A 25 -10.46 9.68 -1.83
C ASP A 25 -8.97 9.32 -1.87
N LEU A 26 -8.20 9.90 -2.82
CA LEU A 26 -6.73 9.85 -2.79
C LEU A 26 -6.16 10.60 -1.57
N TYR A 27 -6.74 11.74 -1.21
CA TYR A 27 -6.34 12.46 0.00
C TYR A 27 -6.63 11.66 1.26
N LYS A 28 -7.83 11.07 1.40
CA LYS A 28 -8.17 10.20 2.53
C LYS A 28 -7.23 8.99 2.63
N LEU A 29 -6.95 8.34 1.50
CA LEU A 29 -6.00 7.23 1.45
C LEU A 29 -4.63 7.65 1.97
N ARG A 30 -4.13 8.81 1.52
CA ARG A 30 -2.87 9.36 2.00
C ARG A 30 -2.89 9.61 3.50
N GLU A 31 -3.97 10.18 4.04
CA GLU A 31 -4.11 10.43 5.49
C GLU A 31 -4.17 9.13 6.29
N ILE A 32 -4.87 8.10 5.81
CA ILE A 32 -4.84 6.75 6.40
C ILE A 32 -3.40 6.25 6.45
N LEU A 33 -2.70 6.20 5.31
CA LEU A 33 -1.35 5.64 5.24
C LEU A 33 -0.34 6.40 6.13
N LEU A 34 -0.48 7.72 6.26
CA LEU A 34 0.38 8.56 7.12
C LEU A 34 0.20 8.27 8.61
N ARG A 35 -0.97 7.78 9.05
CA ARG A 35 -1.21 7.40 10.45
C ARG A 35 -0.50 6.11 10.86
N PHE A 36 -0.05 5.30 9.90
CA PHE A 36 0.60 4.01 10.14
C PHE A 36 2.02 3.96 9.56
N PRO A 37 2.97 4.77 10.04
CA PRO A 37 4.36 4.72 9.57
C PRO A 37 5.01 3.38 9.92
N GLY A 38 5.77 2.81 8.99
CA GLY A 38 6.42 1.52 9.20
C GLY A 38 7.60 1.22 8.28
N ARG A 39 7.79 -0.04 7.93
CA ARG A 39 8.93 -0.52 7.13
C ARG A 39 8.52 -1.19 5.82
N SER A 40 7.24 -1.49 5.67
CA SER A 40 6.70 -2.19 4.51
C SER A 40 6.48 -1.24 3.34
N PRO A 41 6.80 -1.66 2.12
CA PRO A 41 6.48 -0.89 0.93
C PRO A 41 4.97 -0.91 0.65
N PHE A 42 4.53 0.12 -0.07
CA PHE A 42 3.15 0.28 -0.51
C PHE A 42 3.12 0.56 -2.02
N TYR A 43 2.31 -0.20 -2.75
CA TYR A 43 2.22 -0.14 -4.21
C TYR A 43 0.79 0.17 -4.65
N LEU A 44 0.67 1.08 -5.61
CA LEU A 44 -0.58 1.43 -6.26
C LEU A 44 -0.63 0.78 -7.64
N HIS A 45 -1.73 0.13 -7.98
CA HIS A 45 -1.98 -0.42 -9.31
C HIS A 45 -3.00 0.45 -10.03
N PHE A 46 -2.64 0.92 -11.22
CA PHE A 46 -3.52 1.67 -12.12
C PHE A 46 -3.62 0.93 -13.45
N GLY A 47 -4.64 0.07 -13.58
CA GLY A 47 -4.71 -0.96 -14.62
C GLY A 47 -3.53 -1.92 -14.48
N GLU A 48 -2.79 -2.16 -15.57
CA GLU A 48 -1.60 -3.04 -15.57
C GLU A 48 -0.32 -2.36 -15.04
N LYS A 49 -0.39 -1.07 -14.69
CA LYS A 49 0.77 -0.31 -14.22
C LYS A 49 0.88 -0.34 -12.71
N VAL A 50 2.04 -0.74 -12.20
CA VAL A 50 2.40 -0.63 -10.78
C VAL A 50 3.17 0.67 -10.55
N LEU A 51 2.66 1.49 -9.65
CA LEU A 51 3.26 2.75 -9.20
C LEU A 51 3.73 2.58 -7.76
N SER A 52 5.02 2.81 -7.52
CA SER A 52 5.55 2.98 -6.16
C SER A 52 5.33 4.42 -5.72
N VAL A 53 4.75 4.62 -4.55
CA VAL A 53 4.37 5.96 -4.05
C VAL A 53 5.59 6.78 -3.64
N SER A 54 6.66 6.11 -3.19
CA SER A 54 8.03 6.63 -3.02
C SER A 54 8.85 5.57 -2.27
N PRO A 55 10.15 5.40 -2.55
CA PRO A 55 11.00 4.46 -1.80
C PRO A 55 11.13 4.80 -0.31
N ASN A 56 10.88 6.06 0.07
CA ASN A 56 10.90 6.52 1.46
C ASN A 56 9.54 6.40 2.15
N PHE A 57 8.47 6.16 1.40
CA PHE A 57 7.14 6.02 1.95
C PHE A 57 6.91 4.56 2.37
N ARG A 58 6.90 4.33 3.68
CA ARG A 58 6.77 3.00 4.26
C ARG A 58 5.69 2.97 5.30
N VAL A 59 4.88 1.93 5.26
CA VAL A 59 3.72 1.76 6.13
C VAL A 59 3.91 0.56 7.05
N LYS A 60 3.15 0.53 8.14
CA LYS A 60 3.08 -0.61 9.05
C LYS A 60 1.83 -1.41 8.73
N ILE A 61 2.02 -2.59 8.15
CA ILE A 61 0.89 -3.47 7.80
C ILE A 61 0.35 -4.11 9.08
N GLN A 62 -0.87 -3.70 9.45
CA GLN A 62 -1.63 -4.24 10.57
C GLN A 62 -3.12 -4.26 10.19
N GLU A 63 -3.92 -5.06 10.90
CA GLU A 63 -5.33 -5.27 10.60
C GLU A 63 -6.12 -3.95 10.51
N GLU A 64 -5.87 -3.02 11.43
CA GLU A 64 -6.50 -1.69 11.43
C GLU A 64 -6.26 -0.89 10.14
N LEU A 65 -5.00 -0.86 9.66
CA LEU A 65 -4.66 -0.18 8.40
C LEU A 65 -5.40 -0.83 7.22
N ILE A 66 -5.41 -2.16 7.18
CA ILE A 66 -6.07 -2.92 6.13
C ILE A 66 -7.57 -2.60 6.14
N SER A 67 -8.22 -2.66 7.31
CA SER A 67 -9.64 -2.36 7.45
C SER A 67 -9.99 -0.91 7.05
N GLU A 68 -9.16 0.07 7.38
CA GLU A 68 -9.39 1.46 6.96
C GLU A 68 -9.26 1.64 5.44
N ILE A 69 -8.28 0.97 4.81
CA ILE A 69 -8.12 1.00 3.35
C ILE A 69 -9.29 0.26 2.68
N GLU A 70 -9.65 -0.94 3.15
CA GLU A 70 -10.77 -1.73 2.65
C GLU A 70 -12.10 -0.96 2.75
N ALA A 71 -12.32 -0.21 3.84
CA ALA A 71 -13.50 0.62 4.02
C ALA A 71 -13.55 1.80 3.02
N LEU A 72 -12.40 2.30 2.58
CA LEU A 72 -12.32 3.40 1.62
C LEU A 72 -12.50 2.92 0.18
N VAL A 73 -11.83 1.83 -0.21
CA VAL A 73 -11.72 1.42 -1.62
C VAL A 73 -12.50 0.15 -1.97
N GLY A 74 -12.90 -0.64 -0.98
CA GLY A 74 -13.44 -1.98 -1.15
C GLY A 74 -12.40 -3.07 -0.91
N LYS A 75 -12.82 -4.15 -0.24
CA LYS A 75 -11.96 -5.28 0.12
C LYS A 75 -11.37 -5.99 -1.09
N GLU A 76 -12.08 -6.04 -2.21
CA GLU A 76 -11.58 -6.71 -3.41
C GLU A 76 -10.38 -6.00 -4.06
N LYS A 77 -10.06 -4.78 -3.61
CA LYS A 77 -9.00 -3.94 -4.18
C LYS A 77 -7.71 -3.96 -3.37
N VAL A 78 -7.70 -4.62 -2.21
CA VAL A 78 -6.54 -4.72 -1.32
C VAL A 78 -5.94 -6.12 -1.43
N GLU A 79 -4.68 -6.19 -1.83
CA GLU A 79 -3.93 -7.43 -1.94
C GLU A 79 -2.68 -7.32 -1.04
N LEU A 80 -2.42 -8.37 -0.26
CA LEU A 80 -1.30 -8.43 0.66
C LEU A 80 -0.30 -9.46 0.14
N ASP A 81 0.88 -8.98 -0.22
CA ASP A 81 2.00 -9.86 -0.57
C ASP A 81 2.71 -10.26 0.73
N SER A 82 2.90 -11.57 0.92
CA SER A 82 3.33 -12.18 2.20
C SER A 82 4.75 -12.72 2.16
#